data_AF-A0A968JI64-F1
#
_entry.id   AF-A0A968JI64-F1
#
_cell.length_a   1.000
_cell.length_b   1.000
_cell.length_c   1.000
_cell.angle_alpha   90.00
_cell.angle_beta   90.00
_cell.angle_gamma   90.00
#
_symmetry.space_group_name_H-M   'P 1'
#
loop_
_entity.id
_entity.type
_entity.pdbx_description
1 polymer ?
#
loop_
_entity_poly.entity_id
_entity_poly.type
_entity_poly.pdbx_seq_one_letter_code
_entity_poly.pdbx_strand_id
1 'polypeptide(L)'
;MMRRRMLGGVIAVAVVALLLVQAVQYVFAAPEFADEAFARVWNRQDRAVFEAVSDRSWTWGPENISEGLREAFEQGEDGERWCSITTRAAWKLTTRMATRTTVFL
;
A
#
# COMPACT_ATOMS: atom_id res chain seq x y z
N MET A 1 19.37 46.22 -3.38
CA MET A 1 18.18 45.73 -2.65
C MET A 1 17.21 44.90 -3.51
N MET A 2 16.96 45.23 -4.79
CA MET A 2 16.08 44.44 -5.70
C MET A 2 16.48 42.97 -5.88
N ARG A 3 17.78 42.68 -6.01
CA ARG A 3 18.29 41.29 -6.19
C ARG A 3 17.91 40.35 -5.04
N ARG A 4 17.92 40.82 -3.79
CA ARG A 4 17.53 40.03 -2.60
C ARG A 4 16.01 39.77 -2.56
N ARG A 5 15.21 40.72 -3.04
CA ARG A 5 13.74 40.56 -3.17
C ARG A 5 13.37 39.57 -4.29
N MET A 6 14.10 39.62 -5.41
CA MET A 6 13.93 38.66 -6.51
C MET A 6 14.32 37.24 -6.09
N LEU A 7 15.43 37.07 -5.38
CA LEU A 7 15.85 35.77 -4.83
C LEU A 7 14.83 35.21 -3.83
N GLY A 8 14.29 36.04 -2.93
CA GLY A 8 13.24 35.62 -2.00
C GLY A 8 11.96 35.17 -2.69
N GLY A 9 11.55 35.86 -3.76
CA GLY A 9 10.39 35.47 -4.57
C GLY A 9 10.60 34.12 -5.29
N VAL A 10 11.78 33.90 -5.88
CA VAL A 10 12.11 32.64 -6.56
C VAL A 10 12.11 31.46 -5.58
N ILE A 11 12.68 31.64 -4.38
CA ILE A 11 12.69 30.60 -3.35
C ILE A 11 11.26 30.29 -2.89
N ALA A 12 10.44 31.31 -2.65
CA ALA A 12 9.04 31.11 -2.24
C ALA A 12 8.24 30.32 -3.28
N VAL A 13 8.40 30.63 -4.56
CA VAL A 13 7.75 29.89 -5.66
C VAL A 13 8.25 28.44 -5.73
N ALA A 14 9.56 28.21 -5.59
CA ALA A 14 10.12 26.86 -5.60
C ALA A 14 9.60 26.01 -4.43
N VAL A 15 9.48 26.60 -3.23
CA VAL A 15 8.92 25.91 -2.06
C VAL A 15 7.46 25.58 -2.27
N VAL A 16 6.65 26.50 -2.78
CA VAL A 16 5.23 26.24 -3.07
C VAL A 16 5.08 25.15 -4.14
N ALA A 17 5.88 25.19 -5.20
CA ALA A 17 5.87 24.15 -6.23
C ALA A 17 6.23 22.78 -5.64
N LEU A 18 7.25 22.71 -4.77
CA LEU A 18 7.63 21.46 -4.11
C LEU A 18 6.52 20.93 -3.19
N LEU A 19 5.87 21.80 -2.42
CA LEU A 19 4.75 21.42 -1.56
C LEU A 19 3.56 20.90 -2.37
N LEU A 20 3.27 21.51 -3.52
CA LEU A 20 2.23 21.04 -4.43
C LEU A 20 2.56 19.66 -5.02
N VAL A 21 3.81 19.41 -5.39
CA VAL A 21 4.25 18.08 -5.87
C VAL A 21 4.06 17.01 -4.79
N GLN A 22 4.41 17.30 -3.53
CA GLN A 22 4.20 16.33 -2.45
C GLN A 22 2.72 16.06 -2.16
N ALA A 23 1.88 17.09 -2.21
CA ALA A 23 0.43 16.92 -2.03
C ALA A 23 -0.18 16.04 -3.13
N VAL A 24 0.30 16.14 -4.37
CA VAL A 24 -0.13 15.28 -5.48
C VAL A 24 0.27 13.83 -5.24
N GLN A 25 1.50 13.55 -4.79
CA GLN A 25 1.95 12.18 -4.52
C GLN A 25 1.11 11.47 -3.44
N TYR A 26 0.65 12.20 -2.43
CA TYR A 26 -0.19 11.63 -1.37
C TYR A 26 -1.55 11.13 -1.89
N VAL A 27 -2.15 11.83 -2.86
CA VAL A 27 -3.45 11.45 -3.45
C VAL A 27 -3.34 10.20 -4.34
N PHE A 28 -2.17 9.95 -4.92
CA PHE A 28 -1.92 8.80 -5.79
C PHE A 28 -1.20 7.63 -5.10
N ALA A 29 -0.96 7.72 -3.79
CA ALA A 29 -0.38 6.62 -3.04
C ALA A 29 -1.41 5.49 -2.90
N ALA A 30 -1.00 4.26 -3.24
CA ALA A 30 -1.82 3.09 -2.97
C ALA A 30 -2.07 2.96 -1.44
N PRO A 31 -3.28 2.55 -1.02
CA PRO A 31 -3.57 2.29 0.39
C PRO A 31 -2.59 1.30 1.01
N GLU A 32 -2.22 1.53 2.26
CA GLU A 32 -1.40 0.56 3.01
C GLU A 32 -2.12 -0.79 3.14
N PHE A 33 -1.33 -1.85 3.34
CA PHE A 33 -1.89 -3.17 3.60
C PHE A 33 -2.65 -3.19 4.93
N ALA A 34 -3.79 -3.87 4.95
CA ALA A 34 -4.68 -3.97 6.11
C ALA A 34 -3.99 -4.50 7.39
N ASP A 35 -2.99 -5.37 7.24
CA ASP A 35 -2.24 -5.99 8.33
C ASP A 35 -0.82 -6.36 7.84
N GLU A 36 0.17 -6.33 8.74
CA GLU A 36 1.56 -6.66 8.41
C GLU A 36 1.73 -8.07 7.80
N ALA A 37 0.87 -9.02 8.14
CA ALA A 37 0.90 -10.36 7.58
C ALA A 37 0.67 -10.35 6.06
N PHE A 38 -0.13 -9.41 5.54
CA PHE A 38 -0.30 -9.23 4.09
C PHE A 38 0.99 -8.70 3.46
N ALA A 39 1.57 -7.66 4.06
CA ALA A 39 2.80 -7.05 3.59
C ALA A 39 3.94 -8.09 3.52
N ARG A 40 4.07 -8.96 4.54
CA ARG A 40 5.05 -10.05 4.54
C ARG A 40 4.89 -11.02 3.37
N VAL A 41 3.65 -11.39 3.04
CA VAL A 41 3.40 -12.35 1.96
C VAL A 41 3.61 -11.71 0.59
N TRP A 42 3.14 -10.47 0.39
CA TRP A 42 3.40 -9.70 -0.82
C TRP A 42 4.90 -9.51 -1.06
N ASN A 43 5.65 -9.12 -0.01
CA ASN A 43 7.10 -8.94 -0.07
C ASN A 43 7.86 -10.22 -0.47
N ARG A 44 7.35 -11.40 -0.08
CA ARG A 44 7.96 -12.68 -0.43
C ARG A 44 7.60 -13.13 -1.84
N GLN A 45 6.41 -12.79 -2.31
CA GLN A 45 5.87 -13.31 -3.57
C GLN A 45 5.99 -12.25 -4.68
N ASP A 46 5.15 -11.22 -4.61
CA ASP A 46 4.91 -10.29 -5.72
C ASP A 46 5.97 -9.19 -5.81
N ARG A 47 6.75 -8.93 -4.75
CA ARG A 47 7.87 -7.99 -4.82
C ARG A 47 8.91 -8.36 -5.88
N ALA A 48 9.23 -9.65 -6.07
CA ALA A 48 10.18 -10.05 -7.10
C ALA A 48 9.66 -9.79 -8.53
N VAL A 49 8.33 -9.78 -8.71
CA VAL A 49 7.69 -9.41 -9.98
C VAL A 49 7.69 -7.89 -10.13
N PHE A 50 7.39 -7.16 -9.04
CA PHE A 50 7.45 -5.70 -8.98
C PHE A 50 8.83 -5.14 -9.33
N GLU A 51 9.87 -5.75 -8.76
CA GLU A 51 11.27 -5.39 -8.99
C GLU A 51 11.80 -5.91 -10.34
N ALA A 52 10.96 -6.57 -11.15
CA ALA A 52 11.33 -7.20 -12.42
C ALA A 52 12.49 -8.21 -12.32
N VAL A 53 12.65 -8.84 -11.15
CA VAL A 53 13.63 -9.90 -10.89
C VAL A 53 13.09 -11.27 -11.32
N SER A 54 11.77 -11.39 -11.49
CA SER A 54 11.11 -12.62 -11.91
C SER A 54 10.01 -12.35 -12.94
N ASP A 55 9.99 -13.15 -14.01
CA ASP A 55 8.96 -13.12 -15.06
C ASP A 55 7.70 -13.92 -14.72
N ARG A 56 7.56 -14.36 -13.47
CA ARG A 56 6.34 -15.04 -13.01
C ARG A 56 5.16 -14.07 -13.05
N SER A 57 3.97 -14.62 -13.24
CA SER A 57 2.75 -13.82 -13.15
C SER A 57 2.52 -13.28 -11.74
N TRP A 58 1.97 -12.07 -11.65
CA TRP A 58 1.46 -11.49 -10.41
C TRP A 58 0.46 -12.42 -9.74
N THR A 59 0.64 -12.70 -8.45
CA THR A 59 -0.40 -13.38 -7.69
C THR A 59 -1.54 -12.40 -7.43
N TRP A 60 -1.25 -11.22 -6.90
CA TRP A 60 -2.25 -10.25 -6.43
C TRP A 60 -2.14 -8.89 -7.14
N GLY A 61 -0.94 -8.53 -7.58
CA GLY A 61 -0.70 -7.31 -8.36
C GLY A 61 0.22 -6.32 -7.65
N PRO A 62 0.49 -5.19 -8.32
CA PRO A 62 1.47 -4.23 -7.84
C PRO A 62 0.97 -3.41 -6.65
N GLU A 63 -0.35 -3.20 -6.54
CA GLU A 63 -0.91 -2.23 -5.59
C GLU A 63 -2.19 -2.73 -4.93
N ASN A 64 -2.40 -2.27 -3.70
CA ASN A 64 -3.67 -2.41 -3.00
C ASN A 64 -4.69 -1.43 -3.60
N ILE A 65 -5.96 -1.82 -3.73
CA ILE A 65 -7.04 -0.95 -4.20
C ILE A 65 -7.88 -0.45 -3.03
N SER A 66 -8.08 -1.27 -1.99
CA SER A 66 -8.91 -0.91 -0.85
C SER A 66 -8.08 -0.64 0.40
N GLU A 67 -8.61 0.20 1.28
CA GLU A 67 -8.21 0.19 2.69
C GLU A 67 -8.53 -1.17 3.33
N GLY A 68 -8.05 -1.38 4.56
CA GLY A 68 -8.29 -2.61 5.31
C GLY A 68 -9.78 -2.84 5.57
N LEU A 69 -10.30 -3.94 5.04
CA LEU A 69 -11.70 -4.34 5.19
C LEU A 69 -11.83 -5.35 6.32
N ARG A 70 -12.93 -5.26 7.07
CA ARG A 70 -13.36 -6.28 8.02
C ARG A 70 -14.50 -7.06 7.39
N GLU A 71 -14.40 -8.37 7.38
CA GLU A 71 -15.53 -9.23 7.00
C GLU A 71 -15.90 -10.19 8.11
N ALA A 72 -17.20 -10.47 8.23
CA ALA A 72 -17.71 -11.45 9.17
C ALA A 72 -17.06 -12.81 8.92
N PHE A 73 -16.51 -13.39 9.98
CA PHE A 73 -15.80 -14.65 9.96
C PHE A 73 -15.93 -15.34 11.32
N GLU A 74 -16.89 -16.25 11.42
CA GLU A 74 -17.28 -16.91 12.68
C GLU A 74 -16.14 -17.66 13.38
N GLN A 75 -15.12 -18.11 12.63
CA GLN A 75 -13.94 -18.79 13.18
C GLN A 75 -12.82 -17.82 13.60
N GLY A 76 -13.01 -16.51 13.46
CA GLY A 76 -12.09 -15.47 13.92
C GLY A 76 -12.25 -15.18 15.41
N GLU A 77 -11.20 -14.68 16.06
CA GLU A 77 -11.26 -14.36 17.50
C GLU A 77 -12.37 -13.35 17.85
N ASP A 78 -12.62 -12.40 16.94
CA ASP A 78 -13.64 -11.36 17.11
C ASP A 78 -14.90 -11.62 16.28
N GLY A 79 -15.05 -12.81 15.69
CA GLY A 79 -16.10 -13.08 14.69
C GLY A 79 -15.90 -12.32 13.37
N GLU A 80 -14.73 -11.72 13.16
CA GLU A 80 -14.34 -10.99 11.95
C GLU A 80 -12.91 -11.36 11.53
N ARG A 81 -12.56 -11.01 10.28
CA ARG A 81 -11.20 -11.13 9.75
C ARG A 81 -10.82 -9.95 8.87
N TRP A 82 -9.51 -9.66 8.80
CA TRP A 82 -8.98 -8.63 7.92
C TRP A 82 -8.98 -9.10 6.46
N CYS A 83 -9.34 -8.21 5.56
CA CYS A 83 -9.42 -8.44 4.12
C CYS A 83 -8.81 -7.23 3.40
N SER A 84 -8.19 -7.46 2.25
CA SER A 84 -7.62 -6.40 1.42
C SER A 84 -7.83 -6.75 -0.05
N ILE A 85 -8.31 -5.78 -0.84
CA ILE A 85 -8.55 -5.98 -2.27
C ILE A 85 -7.39 -5.36 -3.05
N THR A 86 -6.78 -6.14 -3.93
CA THR A 86 -5.65 -5.75 -4.78
C THR A 86 -6.03 -5.76 -6.27
N THR A 87 -5.15 -5.21 -7.12
CA THR A 87 -5.42 -5.00 -8.56
C THR A 87 -5.83 -6.25 -9.33
N ARG A 88 -5.43 -7.44 -8.89
CA ARG A 88 -5.75 -8.71 -9.56
C ARG A 88 -6.68 -9.60 -8.75
N ALA A 89 -6.68 -9.50 -7.42
CA ALA A 89 -7.42 -10.41 -6.55
C ALA A 89 -7.81 -9.80 -5.18
N ALA A 90 -8.79 -10.39 -4.52
CA ALA A 90 -9.13 -10.07 -3.12
C ALA A 90 -8.50 -11.11 -2.17
N TRP A 91 -7.81 -10.67 -1.11
CA TRP A 91 -7.24 -11.53 -0.07
C TRP A 91 -8.03 -11.43 1.24
N LYS A 92 -8.16 -12.56 1.96
CA LYS A 92 -8.75 -12.63 3.32
C LYS A 92 -7.78 -13.31 4.31
N LEU A 93 -7.45 -12.66 5.44
CA LEU A 93 -6.56 -13.14 6.51
C LEU A 93 -7.27 -13.19 7.86
N THR A 94 -7.30 -14.36 8.51
CA THR A 94 -7.83 -14.52 9.87
C THR A 94 -6.73 -14.33 10.92
N THR A 95 -7.02 -13.59 11.99
CA THR A 95 -6.12 -13.25 13.13
C THR A 95 -5.36 -14.45 13.72
N ARG A 96 -5.91 -15.68 13.68
CA ARG A 96 -5.19 -16.89 14.11
C ARG A 96 -3.95 -17.27 13.28
N MET A 97 -3.74 -16.67 12.10
CA MET A 97 -2.58 -16.94 11.25
C MET A 97 -1.38 -16.02 11.48
N ALA A 98 -1.41 -15.13 12.48
CA ALA A 98 -0.18 -14.45 12.93
C ALA A 98 0.89 -15.45 13.42
N THR A 99 0.47 -16.68 13.80
CA THR A 99 1.39 -17.70 14.35
C THR A 99 1.46 -19.00 13.53
N ARG A 100 0.49 -19.35 12.67
CA ARG A 100 0.60 -20.57 11.86
C ARG A 100 -0.30 -20.59 10.62
N THR A 101 0.35 -20.80 9.48
CA THR A 101 -0.13 -21.51 8.28
C THR A 101 -1.36 -20.95 7.56
N THR A 102 -1.04 -20.30 6.44
CA THR A 102 -1.79 -20.08 5.20
C THR A 102 -2.92 -21.06 4.86
N VAL A 103 -4.09 -20.56 4.47
CA VAL A 103 -5.09 -21.28 3.66
C VAL A 103 -5.54 -20.37 2.52
N PHE A 104 -5.30 -20.82 1.28
CA PHE A 104 -5.79 -20.20 0.05
C PHE A 104 -7.12 -20.85 -0.34
N LEU A 105 -8.13 -20.04 -0.64
CA LEU A 105 -9.33 -20.41 -1.42
C LEU A 105 -9.42 -19.44 -2.60
#